data_AF-A0A2R6IW21-F1
#
_entry.id   AF-A0A2R6IW21-F1
#
_cell.length_a   1.000
_cell.length_b   1.000
_cell.length_c   1.000
_cell.angle_alpha   90.00
_cell.angle_beta   90.00
_cell.angle_gamma   90.00
#
_symmetry.space_group_name_H-M   'P 1'
#
loop_
_entity.id
_entity.type
_entity.pdbx_description
1 polymer ?
#
loop_
_entity_poly.entity_id
_entity_poly.type
_entity_poly.pdbx_seq_one_letter_code
_entity_poly.pdbx_strand_id
1 'polypeptide(L)'
;MMRQDQVLASTLAGAGVALLPAVLAFYLAAGPTMWLVTGATVTALGLAFAYTADDEPTNDESSSTKTNCPDCGSRVLATATACEYCGAALDDEGIATGTDGA
;
A
#
# COMPACT_ATOMS: atom_id res chain seq x y z
N MET A 1 -35.42 -23.93 -15.57
CA MET A 1 -34.11 -23.81 -14.91
C MET A 1 -34.01 -22.71 -13.86
N MET A 2 -34.83 -21.64 -13.87
CA MET A 2 -34.79 -20.55 -12.85
C MET A 2 -35.15 -20.93 -11.39
N ARG A 3 -35.69 -22.13 -11.14
CA ARG A 3 -36.15 -22.54 -9.79
C ARG A 3 -35.02 -23.04 -8.88
N GLN A 4 -33.87 -23.44 -9.43
CA GLN A 4 -32.76 -24.00 -8.64
C GLN A 4 -31.91 -22.91 -7.97
N ASP A 5 -31.68 -21.78 -8.66
CA ASP A 5 -30.92 -20.64 -8.11
C ASP A 5 -31.64 -19.96 -6.94
N GLN A 6 -32.98 -19.87 -6.99
CA GLN A 6 -33.79 -19.35 -5.88
C GLN A 6 -33.72 -20.25 -4.64
N VAL A 7 -33.68 -21.57 -4.81
CA VAL A 7 -33.63 -22.52 -3.69
C VAL A 7 -32.22 -22.55 -3.08
N LEU A 8 -31.16 -22.45 -3.89
CA LEU A 8 -29.79 -22.25 -3.38
C LEU A 8 -29.65 -20.92 -2.63
N ALA A 9 -30.16 -19.82 -3.18
CA ALA A 9 -30.10 -18.52 -2.53
C ALA A 9 -30.87 -18.50 -1.19
N SER A 10 -32.03 -19.16 -1.14
CA SER A 10 -32.85 -19.24 0.08
C SER A 10 -32.22 -20.13 1.15
N THR A 11 -31.60 -21.24 0.75
CA THR A 11 -30.91 -22.16 1.67
C THR A 11 -29.57 -21.58 2.15
N LEU A 12 -28.83 -20.86 1.30
CA LEU A 12 -27.63 -20.12 1.70
C LEU A 12 -27.98 -18.96 2.64
N ALA A 13 -29.07 -18.22 2.37
CA ALA A 13 -29.56 -17.17 3.26
C ALA A 13 -30.03 -17.73 4.62
N GLY A 14 -30.77 -18.85 4.61
CA GLY A 14 -31.22 -19.51 5.83
C GLY A 14 -30.09 -20.14 6.65
N ALA A 15 -29.13 -20.78 6.00
CA ALA A 15 -27.93 -21.32 6.63
C ALA A 15 -27.05 -20.20 7.22
N GLY A 16 -26.93 -19.06 6.51
CA GLY A 16 -26.26 -17.88 7.03
C GLY A 16 -26.88 -17.37 8.33
N VAL A 17 -28.21 -17.22 8.37
CA VAL A 17 -28.94 -16.75 9.56
C VAL A 17 -28.87 -17.73 10.73
N ALA A 18 -28.82 -19.05 10.48
CA ALA A 18 -28.70 -20.06 11.54
C ALA A 18 -27.25 -20.25 12.04
N LEU A 19 -26.26 -20.14 11.15
CA LEU A 19 -24.85 -20.35 11.49
C LEU A 19 -24.19 -19.08 12.05
N LEU A 20 -24.62 -17.89 11.63
CA LEU A 20 -24.13 -16.61 12.16
C LEU A 20 -24.17 -16.51 13.69
N PRO A 21 -25.29 -16.76 14.38
CA PRO A 21 -25.34 -16.66 15.83
C PRO A 21 -24.53 -17.76 16.53
N ALA A 22 -24.45 -18.96 15.96
CA ALA A 22 -23.65 -20.05 16.51
C ALA A 22 -22.14 -19.77 16.40
N VAL A 23 -21.70 -19.28 15.24
CA VAL A 23 -20.30 -18.88 15.00
C VAL A 23 -19.93 -17.66 15.84
N LEU A 24 -20.81 -16.67 15.95
CA LEU A 24 -20.63 -15.51 16.80
C LEU A 24 -20.54 -15.90 18.29
N ALA A 25 -21.43 -16.77 18.76
CA ALA A 25 -21.40 -17.29 20.12
C ALA A 25 -20.13 -18.10 20.40
N PHE A 26 -19.67 -18.91 19.45
CA PHE A 26 -18.41 -19.65 19.57
C PHE A 26 -17.20 -18.71 19.64
N TYR A 27 -17.15 -17.67 18.82
CA TYR A 27 -16.09 -16.65 18.85
C TYR A 27 -16.07 -15.84 20.16
N LEU A 28 -17.26 -15.55 20.72
CA LEU A 28 -17.39 -14.87 22.00
C LEU A 28 -17.05 -15.79 23.19
N ALA A 29 -17.37 -17.09 23.09
CA ALA A 29 -17.15 -18.09 24.14
C ALA A 29 -15.71 -18.63 24.19
N ALA A 30 -15.04 -18.76 23.04
CA ALA A 30 -13.65 -19.18 22.95
C ALA A 30 -12.67 -18.14 23.55
N GLY A 31 -13.17 -16.95 23.85
CA GLY A 31 -12.44 -15.91 24.57
C GLY A 31 -11.47 -15.11 23.69
N PRO A 32 -10.77 -14.13 24.30
CA PRO A 32 -9.92 -13.18 23.56
C PRO A 32 -8.78 -13.84 22.78
N THR A 33 -8.35 -15.03 23.20
CA THR A 33 -7.28 -15.79 22.57
C THR A 33 -7.62 -16.24 21.15
N MET A 34 -8.88 -16.57 20.86
CA MET A 34 -9.31 -16.97 19.51
C MET A 34 -9.21 -15.80 18.53
N TRP A 35 -9.59 -14.59 18.95
CA TRP A 35 -9.43 -13.36 18.16
C TRP A 35 -7.96 -13.05 17.84
N LEU A 36 -7.06 -13.26 18.81
CA LEU A 36 -5.64 -13.04 18.56
C LEU A 36 -5.05 -14.07 17.59
N VAL A 37 -5.47 -15.32 17.68
CA VAL A 37 -5.01 -16.37 16.76
C VAL A 37 -5.50 -16.09 15.33
N THR A 38 -6.78 -15.77 15.14
CA THR A 38 -7.28 -15.46 13.79
C THR A 38 -6.73 -14.15 13.26
N GLY A 39 -6.59 -13.13 14.09
CA GLY A 39 -5.88 -11.90 13.74
C GLY A 39 -4.45 -12.18 13.28
N ALA A 40 -3.67 -12.90 14.08
CA ALA A 40 -2.29 -13.25 13.76
C ALA A 40 -2.18 -14.07 12.46
N THR A 41 -3.11 -15.02 12.24
CA THR A 41 -3.16 -15.83 11.02
C THR A 41 -3.43 -14.97 9.80
N VAL A 42 -4.39 -14.04 9.88
CA VAL A 42 -4.72 -13.10 8.78
C VAL A 42 -3.54 -12.16 8.50
N THR A 43 -2.92 -11.60 9.55
CA THR A 43 -1.75 -10.73 9.40
C THR A 43 -0.58 -11.49 8.77
N ALA A 44 -0.29 -12.72 9.21
CA ALA A 44 0.78 -13.53 8.65
C ALA A 44 0.54 -13.88 7.17
N LEU A 45 -0.70 -14.22 6.80
CA LEU A 45 -1.07 -14.49 5.40
C LEU A 45 -0.95 -13.23 4.53
N GLY A 46 -1.42 -12.08 5.02
CA GLY A 46 -1.28 -10.80 4.32
C GLY A 46 0.19 -10.41 4.12
N LEU A 47 1.03 -10.61 5.16
CA LEU A 47 2.46 -10.35 5.09
C LEU A 47 3.12 -11.27 4.06
N ALA A 48 2.82 -12.58 4.08
CA ALA A 48 3.35 -13.54 3.12
C ALA A 48 2.98 -13.17 1.67
N PHE A 49 1.73 -12.76 1.42
CA PHE A 49 1.29 -12.34 0.08
C PHE A 49 2.00 -11.06 -0.39
N ALA A 50 2.20 -10.09 0.50
CA ALA A 50 2.98 -8.89 0.21
C ALA A 50 4.43 -9.24 -0.13
N TYR A 51 5.07 -10.10 0.66
CA TYR A 51 6.44 -10.53 0.40
C TYR A 51 6.59 -11.25 -0.95
N THR A 52 5.65 -12.12 -1.32
CA THR A 52 5.70 -12.82 -2.62
C THR A 52 5.33 -11.96 -3.82
N ALA A 53 4.78 -10.76 -3.59
CA ALA A 53 4.52 -9.80 -4.66
C ALA A 53 5.79 -9.02 -5.08
N ASP A 54 6.84 -9.02 -4.24
CA ASP A 54 8.11 -8.33 -4.47
C ASP A 54 9.24 -9.28 -4.96
N ASP A 55 8.93 -10.52 -5.35
CA ASP A 55 9.90 -11.42 -6.00
C ASP A 55 10.11 -11.05 -7.50
N GLU A 56 10.51 -9.81 -7.75
CA GLU A 56 11.49 -9.50 -8.79
C GLU A 56 12.73 -8.91 -8.07
N PRO A 57 13.82 -9.69 -7.87
CA PRO A 57 15.00 -9.18 -7.20
C PRO A 57 15.79 -8.26 -8.16
N THR A 58 15.29 -7.05 -8.40
CA THR A 58 16.07 -5.96 -8.96
C THR A 58 16.56 -5.12 -7.80
N ASN A 59 17.75 -5.46 -7.31
CA ASN A 59 18.60 -4.54 -6.55
C ASN A 59 19.02 -3.40 -7.49
N ASP A 60 18.11 -2.47 -7.75
CA ASP A 60 18.45 -1.22 -8.41
C ASP A 60 18.33 -0.10 -7.36
N GLU A 61 19.44 0.06 -6.64
CA GLU A 61 19.92 1.32 -6.09
C GLU A 61 19.99 2.37 -7.22
N SER A 62 18.82 2.84 -7.64
CA SER A 62 18.63 4.09 -8.34
C SER A 62 17.41 4.75 -7.73
N SER A 63 17.46 4.95 -6.41
CA SER A 63 16.62 5.97 -5.80
C SER A 63 17.10 7.29 -6.40
N SER A 64 16.36 7.80 -7.37
CA SER A 64 16.64 9.10 -7.97
C SER A 64 16.43 10.16 -6.87
N THR A 65 17.52 10.48 -6.17
CA THR A 65 17.54 11.39 -5.01
C THR A 65 17.00 12.73 -5.44
N LYS A 66 15.91 13.18 -4.80
CA LYS A 66 15.26 14.47 -5.09
C LYS A 66 15.66 15.49 -4.03
N THR A 67 16.04 16.68 -4.48
CA THR A 67 16.32 17.85 -3.64
C THR A 67 15.31 18.96 -3.90
N ASN A 68 15.31 20.02 -3.08
CA ASN A 68 14.50 21.21 -3.33
C ASN A 68 15.34 22.24 -4.08
N CYS A 69 14.77 22.83 -5.14
CA CYS A 69 15.37 23.94 -5.85
C CYS A 69 15.52 25.14 -4.90
N PRO A 70 16.72 25.72 -4.73
CA PRO A 70 16.93 26.82 -3.80
C PRO A 70 16.31 28.15 -4.26
N ASP A 71 16.06 28.33 -5.56
CA ASP A 71 15.43 29.55 -6.09
C ASP A 71 13.93 29.61 -5.85
N CYS A 72 13.20 28.50 -6.07
CA CYS A 72 11.74 28.49 -6.03
C CYS A 72 11.12 27.49 -5.04
N GLY A 73 11.94 26.64 -4.43
CA GLY A 73 11.50 25.65 -3.43
C GLY A 73 10.84 24.39 -3.99
N SER A 74 10.71 24.26 -5.31
CA SER A 74 10.11 23.06 -5.94
C SER A 74 11.01 21.82 -5.78
N ARG A 75 10.41 20.62 -5.74
CA ARG A 75 11.20 19.38 -5.71
C ARG A 75 11.69 19.02 -7.11
N VAL A 76 13.00 18.84 -7.23
CA VAL A 76 13.70 18.51 -8.48
C VAL A 76 14.63 17.32 -8.26
N LEU A 77 15.10 16.69 -9.34
CA LEU A 77 16.13 15.66 -9.27
C LEU A 77 17.46 16.29 -8.85
N ALA A 78 18.21 15.64 -7.96
CA ALA A 78 19.54 16.12 -7.56
C ALA A 78 20.52 16.17 -8.74
N THR A 79 20.30 15.36 -9.77
CA THR A 79 21.10 15.32 -10.99
C THR A 79 20.54 16.18 -12.13
N ALA A 80 19.50 16.98 -11.89
CA ALA A 80 18.97 17.87 -12.91
C ALA A 80 19.87 19.08 -13.05
N THR A 81 20.21 19.47 -14.28
CA THR A 81 21.03 20.66 -14.57
C THR A 81 20.23 21.95 -14.61
N ALA A 82 18.90 21.87 -14.57
CA ALA A 82 18.00 23.01 -14.47
C ALA A 82 16.67 22.63 -13.81
N CYS A 83 16.07 23.59 -13.10
CA CYS A 83 14.76 23.43 -12.47
C CYS A 83 13.65 23.45 -13.53
N GLU A 84 12.85 22.38 -13.59
CA GLU A 84 11.73 22.25 -14.53
C GLU A 84 10.57 23.24 -14.26
N TYR A 85 10.55 23.86 -13.08
CA TYR A 85 9.49 24.78 -12.66
C TYR A 85 9.85 26.25 -12.86
N CYS A 86 11.08 26.67 -12.54
CA CYS A 86 11.50 28.07 -12.65
C CYS A 86 12.61 28.33 -13.68
N GLY A 87 13.24 27.27 -14.21
CA GLY A 87 14.32 27.39 -15.20
C GLY A 87 15.69 27.75 -14.63
N ALA A 88 15.85 27.86 -13.30
CA ALA A 88 17.14 28.12 -12.68
C ALA A 88 18.14 26.99 -12.99
N ALA A 89 19.39 27.34 -13.28
CA ALA A 89 20.47 26.38 -13.49
C ALA A 89 20.87 25.73 -12.16
N LEU A 90 21.09 24.43 -12.19
CA LEU A 90 21.45 23.60 -11.05
C LEU A 90 22.75 22.84 -11.39
N ASP A 91 23.62 22.65 -10.42
CA ASP A 91 24.80 21.79 -10.57
C ASP A 91 24.47 20.32 -10.34
N ASP A 92 25.46 19.44 -10.51
CA ASP A 92 25.32 17.99 -10.36
C ASP A 92 24.98 17.56 -8.91
N GLU A 93 25.04 18.49 -7.95
CA GLU A 93 24.64 18.33 -6.55
C GLU A 93 23.24 18.93 -6.26
N GLY A 94 22.58 19.51 -7.28
CA GLY A 94 21.26 20.14 -7.19
C GLY A 94 21.25 21.47 -6.43
N ILE A 95 22.41 22.12 -6.33
CA ILE A 95 22.62 23.45 -5.77
C ILE A 95 22.57 24.45 -6.93
N ALA A 96 21.87 25.58 -6.75
CA ALA A 96 21.85 26.62 -7.76
C ALA A 96 23.24 27.28 -7.87
N THR A 97 23.82 27.25 -9.06
CA THR A 97 25.01 28.02 -9.36
C THR A 97 24.57 29.47 -9.58
N GLY A 98 24.55 30.25 -8.50
CA GLY A 98 24.06 31.62 -8.51
C GLY A 98 24.71 32.47 -9.60
N THR A 99 23.88 32.98 -10.51
CA THR A 99 24.19 34.18 -11.31
C THR A 99 23.61 35.40 -10.61
N ASP A 100 24.19 35.75 -9.46
CA ASP A 100 23.99 37.06 -8.85
C ASP A 100 24.95 38.05 -9.55
N GLY A 101 24.48 38.68 -10.63
CA GLY A 101 25.05 39.94 -11.11
C GLY A 101 25.24 40.09 -12.62
N ALA A 102 24.28 40.73 -13.28
CA ALA A 102 24.48 41.72 -14.34
C ALA A 102 23.21 42.56 -14.53
#